data_AF-A0AAC9INZ9-F1
#
_entry.id   AF-A0AAC9INZ9-F1
#
_cell.length_a   1.000
_cell.length_b   1.000
_cell.length_c   1.000
_cell.angle_alpha   90.00
_cell.angle_beta   90.00
_cell.angle_gamma   90.00
#
_symmetry.space_group_name_H-M   'P 1'
#
loop_
_entity.id
_entity.type
_entity.pdbx_description
1 polymer ?
#
loop_
_entity_poly.entity_id
_entity_poly.type
_entity_poly.pdbx_seq_one_letter_code
_entity_poly.pdbx_strand_id
1 'polypeptide(L)'
;MKKLTINQQQLIIAEIARYNVRYANLKEELTDHIFCEIEELYHTGYEFEQAFIQVFDKWHPMLTPRKDFKYRHVPSFISNTWYRRDDNRWRIAGVITFLFALTNSLFLKLDHTTHNISFFAISLIGLVLSILLFMKNRKRQNYRASYLILKSMVSGSILLVFTLILGIKVYRYMINGFTMGDLDLLSLVALYHCINIIVLSRENSRQRRTQIA
;
A
#
# COMPACT_ATOMS: atom_id res chain seq x y z
N MET A 1 -6.29 -33.92 24.51
CA MET A 1 -5.21 -33.01 24.07
C MET A 1 -4.45 -32.52 25.30
N LYS A 2 -3.10 -32.54 25.29
CA LYS A 2 -2.25 -31.89 26.29
C LYS A 2 -2.39 -30.40 26.00
N LYS A 3 -3.16 -29.72 26.84
CA LYS A 3 -3.42 -28.30 26.69
C LYS A 3 -2.34 -27.50 27.40
N LEU A 4 -2.07 -26.31 26.88
CA LEU A 4 -1.21 -25.36 27.55
C LEU A 4 -1.82 -24.95 28.90
N THR A 5 -0.97 -24.84 29.92
CA THR A 5 -1.36 -24.25 31.21
C THR A 5 -1.54 -22.74 31.08
N ILE A 6 -2.27 -22.14 32.03
CA ILE A 6 -2.49 -20.67 32.06
C ILE A 6 -1.15 -19.92 32.06
N ASN A 7 -0.16 -20.40 32.82
CA ASN A 7 1.16 -19.77 32.89
C ASN A 7 1.90 -19.82 31.55
N GLN A 8 1.81 -20.95 30.83
CA GLN A 8 2.42 -21.11 29.51
C GLN A 8 1.74 -20.21 28.46
N GLN A 9 0.42 -20.08 28.50
CA GLN A 9 -0.32 -19.17 27.64
C GLN A 9 0.06 -17.70 27.89
N GLN A 10 0.18 -17.30 29.17
CA GLN A 10 0.62 -15.95 29.53
C GLN A 10 2.03 -15.64 29.01
N LEU A 11 2.94 -16.62 29.07
CA LEU A 11 4.31 -16.48 28.57
C LEU A 11 4.34 -16.26 27.04
N ILE A 12 3.56 -17.03 26.29
CA ILE A 12 3.41 -16.85 24.84
C ILE A 12 2.79 -15.48 24.50
N ILE A 13 1.74 -15.06 25.23
CA ILE A 13 1.11 -13.74 25.03
C ILE A 13 2.12 -12.61 25.28
N ALA A 14 2.93 -12.74 26.33
CA ALA A 14 3.98 -11.78 26.65
C ALA A 14 5.03 -11.69 25.54
N GLU A 15 5.43 -12.83 24.97
CA GLU A 15 6.39 -12.86 23.87
C GLU A 15 5.82 -12.23 22.58
N ILE A 16 4.57 -12.56 22.21
CA ILE A 16 3.88 -11.96 21.07
C ILE A 16 3.76 -10.43 21.24
N ALA A 17 3.51 -9.96 22.47
CA ALA A 17 3.40 -8.53 22.76
C ALA A 17 4.69 -7.75 22.44
N ARG A 18 5.87 -8.38 22.53
CA ARG A 18 7.16 -7.75 22.20
C ARG A 18 7.27 -7.33 20.73
N TYR A 19 6.56 -8.02 19.83
CA TYR A 19 6.56 -7.71 18.40
C TYR A 19 5.66 -6.51 18.03
N ASN A 20 4.88 -5.97 18.97
CA ASN A 20 4.05 -4.77 18.81
C ASN A 20 3.14 -4.80 17.56
N VAL A 21 2.46 -5.94 17.34
CA VAL A 21 1.52 -6.10 16.21
C VAL A 21 0.32 -5.16 16.40
N ARG A 22 0.23 -4.14 15.55
CA ARG A 22 -0.76 -3.04 15.66
C ARG A 22 -2.22 -3.46 15.45
N TYR A 23 -2.48 -4.56 14.74
CA TYR A 23 -3.83 -4.94 14.31
C TYR A 23 -4.43 -5.98 15.26
N ALA A 24 -5.43 -5.60 16.06
CA ALA A 24 -6.00 -6.43 17.12
C ALA A 24 -6.47 -7.81 16.63
N ASN A 25 -7.36 -7.85 15.63
CA ASN A 25 -7.88 -9.11 15.09
C ASN A 25 -6.77 -10.04 14.58
N LEU A 26 -5.74 -9.46 13.98
CA LEU A 26 -4.60 -10.25 13.47
C LEU A 26 -3.72 -10.74 14.61
N LYS A 27 -3.58 -9.97 15.69
CA LYS A 27 -2.87 -10.38 16.89
C LYS A 27 -3.58 -11.54 17.57
N GLU A 28 -4.90 -11.51 17.65
CA GLU A 28 -5.72 -12.60 18.20
C GLU A 28 -5.56 -13.87 17.37
N GLU A 29 -5.76 -13.79 16.04
CA GLU A 29 -5.59 -14.92 15.12
C GLU A 29 -4.17 -15.50 15.16
N LEU A 30 -3.15 -14.63 15.19
CA LEU A 30 -1.74 -15.04 15.34
C LEU A 30 -1.50 -15.76 16.66
N THR A 31 -2.08 -15.26 17.75
CA THR A 31 -1.91 -15.84 19.10
C THR A 31 -2.53 -17.23 19.14
N ASP A 32 -3.74 -17.38 18.62
CA ASP A 32 -4.43 -18.67 18.51
C ASP A 32 -3.64 -19.66 17.67
N HIS A 33 -3.13 -19.22 16.52
CA HIS A 33 -2.34 -20.09 15.65
C HIS A 33 -1.02 -20.55 16.30
N ILE A 34 -0.32 -19.65 17.00
CA ILE A 34 0.90 -20.00 17.76
C ILE A 34 0.56 -20.96 18.91
N PHE A 35 -0.58 -20.79 19.60
CA PHE A 35 -1.03 -21.76 20.60
C PHE A 35 -1.22 -23.14 19.98
N CYS A 36 -1.93 -23.25 18.87
CA CYS A 36 -2.15 -24.52 18.19
C CYS A 36 -0.84 -25.18 17.73
N GLU A 37 0.10 -24.41 17.15
CA GLU A 37 1.39 -24.97 16.72
C GLU A 37 2.21 -25.50 17.90
N ILE A 38 2.22 -24.80 19.04
CA ILE A 38 2.91 -25.26 20.24
C ILE A 38 2.21 -26.51 20.82
N GLU A 39 0.88 -26.51 20.88
CA GLU A 39 0.12 -27.68 21.35
C GLU A 39 0.37 -28.91 20.48
N GLU A 40 0.46 -28.74 19.16
CA GLU A 40 0.77 -29.82 18.20
C GLU A 40 2.18 -30.41 18.43
N LEU A 41 3.20 -29.58 18.66
CA LEU A 41 4.54 -30.05 19.00
C LEU A 41 4.58 -30.71 20.39
N TYR A 42 3.90 -30.12 21.37
CA TYR A 42 3.78 -30.69 22.71
C TYR A 42 3.09 -32.07 22.69
N HIS A 43 2.22 -32.27 21.69
CA HIS A 43 1.55 -33.52 21.41
C HIS A 43 2.43 -34.60 20.80
N THR A 44 3.38 -34.22 19.97
CA THR A 44 4.31 -35.13 19.30
C THR A 44 5.48 -35.57 20.17
N GLY A 45 5.48 -35.17 21.45
CA GLY A 45 6.42 -35.63 22.47
C GLY A 45 7.51 -34.62 22.84
N TYR A 46 7.49 -33.42 22.25
CA TYR A 46 8.39 -32.34 22.66
C TYR A 46 8.00 -31.80 24.04
N GLU A 47 8.98 -31.35 24.81
CA GLU A 47 8.74 -30.56 26.01
C GLU A 47 8.29 -29.15 25.63
N PHE A 48 7.54 -28.48 26.52
CA PHE A 48 6.98 -27.15 26.25
C PHE A 48 8.05 -26.13 25.82
N GLU A 49 9.19 -26.13 26.49
CA GLU A 49 10.30 -25.19 26.22
C GLU A 49 10.87 -25.40 24.82
N GLN A 50 11.00 -26.65 24.38
CA GLN A 50 11.48 -26.99 23.05
C GLN A 50 10.48 -26.57 21.97
N ALA A 51 9.20 -26.88 22.18
CA ALA A 51 8.12 -26.45 21.28
C ALA A 51 8.03 -24.92 21.20
N PHE A 52 8.16 -24.23 22.33
CA PHE A 52 8.16 -22.78 22.41
C PHE A 52 9.28 -22.16 21.58
N ILE A 53 10.53 -22.60 21.79
CA ILE A 53 11.70 -22.09 21.05
C ILE A 53 11.52 -22.35 19.56
N GLN A 54 11.17 -23.58 19.16
CA GLN A 54 11.04 -23.95 17.76
C GLN A 54 9.97 -23.13 17.02
N VAL A 55 8.81 -22.91 17.65
CA VAL A 55 7.74 -22.10 17.06
C VAL A 55 8.17 -20.64 16.98
N PHE A 56 8.74 -20.07 18.05
CA PHE A 56 9.18 -18.68 18.01
C PHE A 56 10.36 -18.44 17.08
N ASP A 57 11.29 -19.37 16.89
CA ASP A 57 12.37 -19.25 15.90
C ASP A 57 11.82 -19.18 14.47
N LYS A 58 10.77 -19.95 14.17
CA LYS A 58 10.05 -19.89 12.89
C LYS A 58 9.32 -18.56 12.72
N TRP A 59 8.62 -18.08 13.75
CA TRP A 59 7.80 -16.87 13.68
C TRP A 59 8.60 -15.57 13.79
N HIS A 60 9.75 -15.59 14.47
CA HIS A 60 10.59 -14.41 14.71
C HIS A 60 10.93 -13.63 13.42
N PRO A 61 11.44 -14.25 12.33
CA PRO A 61 11.70 -13.52 11.09
C PRO A 61 10.42 -13.03 10.41
N MET A 62 9.27 -13.67 10.64
CA MET A 62 7.97 -13.28 10.06
C MET A 62 7.35 -12.08 10.80
N LEU A 63 7.47 -12.06 12.12
CA LEU A 63 6.91 -11.01 12.99
C LEU A 63 7.81 -9.78 13.06
N THR A 64 9.12 -9.96 12.91
CA THR A 64 10.08 -8.86 12.90
C THR A 64 9.83 -7.96 11.68
N PRO A 65 9.69 -6.64 11.87
CA PRO A 65 9.55 -5.72 10.76
C PRO A 65 10.76 -5.78 9.82
N ARG A 66 10.52 -5.59 8.52
CA ARG A 66 11.64 -5.42 7.58
C ARG A 66 12.45 -4.16 7.94
N LYS A 67 13.73 -4.19 7.59
CA LYS A 67 14.67 -3.06 7.79
C LYS A 67 14.44 -1.89 6.83
N ASP A 68 13.57 -2.04 5.85
CA ASP A 68 13.30 -0.99 4.86
C ASP A 68 12.45 0.14 5.45
N PHE A 69 12.78 1.38 5.10
CA PHE A 69 12.05 2.56 5.57
C PHE A 69 10.57 2.57 5.14
N LYS A 70 10.23 1.87 4.06
CA LYS A 70 8.91 1.91 3.42
C LYS A 70 7.80 1.29 4.26
N TYR A 71 8.10 0.26 5.07
CA TYR A 71 7.14 -0.46 5.90
C TYR A 71 7.64 -0.62 7.35
N ARG A 72 8.36 0.39 7.84
CA ARG A 72 8.85 0.42 9.21
C ARG A 72 7.69 0.18 10.18
N HIS A 73 7.90 -0.70 11.17
CA HIS A 73 6.89 -1.11 12.16
C HIS A 73 5.74 -1.98 11.64
N VAL A 74 5.85 -2.54 10.44
CA VAL A 74 4.90 -3.54 9.92
C VAL A 74 5.60 -4.90 9.88
N PRO A 75 5.04 -5.96 10.52
CA PRO A 75 5.59 -7.31 10.45
C PRO A 75 5.92 -7.76 9.03
N SER A 76 7.00 -8.54 8.86
CA SER A 76 7.47 -8.94 7.53
C SER A 76 6.44 -9.74 6.75
N PHE A 77 5.65 -10.60 7.40
CA PHE A 77 4.59 -11.36 6.73
C PHE A 77 3.53 -10.44 6.08
N ILE A 78 3.18 -9.31 6.71
CA ILE A 78 2.25 -8.33 6.14
C ILE A 78 2.95 -7.53 5.04
N SER A 79 4.12 -6.97 5.35
CA SER A 79 4.83 -6.09 4.42
C SER A 79 5.29 -6.80 3.14
N ASN A 80 5.60 -8.10 3.19
CA ASN A 80 5.87 -8.93 2.01
C ASN A 80 4.67 -8.95 1.05
N THR A 81 3.45 -9.09 1.57
CA THR A 81 2.24 -9.06 0.73
C THR A 81 2.03 -7.68 0.12
N TRP A 82 2.32 -6.61 0.85
CA TRP A 82 2.21 -5.24 0.37
C TRP A 82 3.25 -4.92 -0.70
N TYR A 83 4.47 -5.43 -0.54
CA TYR A 83 5.56 -5.24 -1.49
C TYR A 83 5.21 -5.84 -2.84
N ARG A 84 4.75 -7.10 -2.87
CA ARG A 84 4.35 -7.77 -4.11
C ARG A 84 3.20 -7.05 -4.82
N ARG A 85 2.24 -6.53 -4.06
CA ARG A 85 1.13 -5.74 -4.62
C ARG A 85 1.59 -4.38 -5.14
N ASP A 86 2.49 -3.72 -4.42
CA ASP A 86 3.11 -2.47 -4.85
C ASP A 86 3.87 -2.65 -6.17
N ASP A 87 4.72 -3.68 -6.28
CA ASP A 87 5.50 -3.96 -7.47
C ASP A 87 4.61 -4.21 -8.69
N ASN A 88 3.58 -5.06 -8.56
CA ASN A 88 2.65 -5.29 -9.65
C ASN A 88 1.91 -4.01 -10.08
N ARG A 89 1.49 -3.19 -9.11
CA ARG A 89 0.81 -1.91 -9.41
C ARG A 89 1.74 -0.93 -10.13
N TRP A 90 3.00 -0.83 -9.67
CA TRP A 90 4.00 0.05 -10.25
C TRP A 90 4.35 -0.37 -11.68
N ARG A 91 4.47 -1.68 -11.94
CA ARG A 91 4.65 -2.20 -13.30
C ARG A 91 3.49 -1.85 -14.21
N ILE A 92 2.24 -2.06 -13.77
CA ILE A 92 1.05 -1.70 -14.55
C ILE A 92 1.03 -0.19 -14.86
N ALA A 93 1.26 0.65 -13.85
CA ALA A 93 1.28 2.10 -14.04
C ALA A 93 2.41 2.53 -14.99
N GLY A 94 3.61 1.97 -14.82
CA GLY A 94 4.77 2.25 -15.68
C GLY A 94 4.52 1.86 -17.14
N VAL A 95 3.97 0.66 -17.38
CA VAL A 95 3.63 0.20 -18.74
C VAL A 95 2.61 1.11 -19.39
N ILE A 96 1.54 1.49 -18.68
CA ILE A 96 0.49 2.36 -19.25
C ILE A 96 1.05 3.77 -19.53
N THR A 97 1.84 4.34 -18.61
CA THR A 97 2.47 5.65 -18.82
C THR A 97 3.45 5.62 -20.00
N PHE A 98 4.25 4.56 -20.13
CA PHE A 98 5.17 4.38 -21.26
C PHE A 98 4.43 4.24 -22.59
N LEU A 99 3.39 3.41 -22.64
CA LEU A 99 2.55 3.25 -23.83
C LEU A 99 1.91 4.58 -24.23
N PHE A 100 1.40 5.35 -23.27
CA PHE A 100 0.85 6.68 -23.54
C PHE A 100 1.90 7.63 -24.14
N ALA A 101 3.10 7.67 -23.56
CA ALA A 101 4.20 8.49 -24.07
C ALA A 101 4.57 8.12 -25.51
N LEU A 102 4.66 6.81 -25.80
CA LEU A 102 4.94 6.29 -27.13
C LEU A 102 3.83 6.65 -28.12
N THR A 103 2.55 6.47 -27.74
CA THR A 103 1.42 6.82 -28.61
C THR A 103 1.33 8.32 -28.87
N ASN A 104 1.67 9.14 -27.87
CA ASN A 104 1.70 10.58 -28.04
C ASN A 104 2.79 11.00 -29.03
N SER A 105 3.99 10.42 -28.91
CA SER A 105 5.12 10.71 -29.80
C SER A 105 4.89 10.28 -31.25
N LEU A 106 4.29 9.10 -31.46
CA LEU A 106 4.13 8.53 -32.81
C LEU A 106 2.85 9.00 -33.52
N PHE A 107 1.73 9.11 -32.79
CA PHE A 107 0.41 9.28 -33.39
C PHE A 107 -0.27 10.58 -33.02
N LEU A 108 -0.43 10.86 -31.72
CA LEU A 108 -1.28 11.98 -31.27
C LEU A 108 -0.64 13.34 -31.50
N LYS A 109 0.68 13.45 -31.29
CA LYS A 109 1.48 14.67 -31.42
C LYS A 109 0.77 15.89 -30.83
N LEU A 110 0.30 15.75 -29.58
CA LEU A 110 -0.45 16.80 -28.90
C LEU A 110 0.37 18.10 -28.85
N ASP A 111 -0.29 19.22 -29.12
CA ASP A 111 0.31 20.53 -28.92
C ASP A 111 0.51 20.80 -27.42
N HIS A 112 1.45 21.69 -27.09
CA HIS A 112 1.80 21.98 -25.69
C HIS A 112 0.59 22.42 -24.86
N THR A 113 -0.38 23.11 -25.48
CA THR A 113 -1.56 23.61 -24.80
C THR A 113 -2.50 22.48 -24.42
N THR A 114 -2.91 21.65 -25.39
CA THR A 114 -3.80 20.52 -25.14
C THR A 114 -3.16 19.52 -24.19
N HIS A 115 -1.85 19.31 -24.30
CA HIS A 115 -1.10 18.47 -23.37
C HIS A 115 -1.18 19.00 -21.94
N ASN A 116 -0.79 20.25 -21.68
CA ASN A 116 -0.80 20.82 -20.33
C ASN A 116 -2.19 20.82 -19.69
N ILE A 117 -3.24 21.18 -20.46
CA ILE A 117 -4.62 21.18 -19.97
C ILE A 117 -5.08 19.76 -19.64
N SER A 118 -4.80 18.79 -20.52
CA SER A 118 -5.18 17.39 -20.31
C SER A 118 -4.51 16.79 -19.07
N PHE A 119 -3.21 17.01 -18.90
CA PHE A 119 -2.48 16.51 -17.74
C PHE A 119 -2.86 17.22 -16.44
N PHE A 120 -3.21 18.52 -16.49
CA PHE A 120 -3.80 19.21 -15.36
C PHE A 120 -5.11 18.54 -14.92
N ALA A 121 -6.02 18.26 -15.87
CA ALA A 121 -7.28 17.57 -15.59
C ALA A 121 -7.05 16.15 -15.03
N ILE A 122 -6.13 15.38 -15.62
CA ILE A 122 -5.76 14.04 -15.13
C ILE A 122 -5.23 14.09 -13.69
N SER A 123 -4.36 15.06 -13.39
CA SER A 123 -3.80 15.25 -12.05
C SER A 123 -4.88 15.60 -11.03
N LEU A 124 -5.81 16.47 -11.40
CA LEU A 124 -6.94 16.86 -10.55
C LEU A 124 -7.88 15.67 -10.27
N ILE A 125 -8.22 14.88 -11.31
CA ILE A 125 -9.02 13.66 -11.16
C ILE A 125 -8.32 12.67 -10.22
N GLY A 126 -7.02 12.45 -10.41
CA GLY A 126 -6.23 11.57 -9.55
C GLY A 126 -6.22 12.04 -8.09
N LEU A 127 -6.09 13.35 -7.87
CA LEU A 127 -6.12 13.95 -6.53
C LEU A 127 -7.47 13.72 -5.85
N VAL A 128 -8.58 14.00 -6.55
CA VAL A 128 -9.94 13.78 -6.03
C VAL A 128 -10.14 12.30 -5.68
N LEU A 129 -9.75 11.38 -6.57
CA LEU A 129 -9.82 9.94 -6.29
C LEU A 129 -9.01 9.54 -5.06
N SER A 130 -7.82 10.13 -4.86
CA SER A 130 -7.01 9.88 -3.69
C SER A 130 -7.71 10.33 -2.39
N ILE A 131 -8.29 11.52 -2.38
CA ILE A 131 -9.06 12.04 -1.24
C ILE A 131 -10.26 11.14 -0.93
N LEU A 132 -11.01 10.73 -1.96
CA LEU A 132 -12.14 9.82 -1.80
C LEU A 132 -11.70 8.47 -1.21
N LEU A 133 -10.57 7.91 -1.66
CA LEU A 133 -10.02 6.67 -1.12
C LEU A 133 -9.60 6.82 0.35
N PHE A 134 -8.98 7.94 0.70
CA PHE A 134 -8.62 8.26 2.08
C PHE A 134 -9.87 8.32 2.96
N MET A 135 -10.85 9.16 2.60
CA MET A 135 -12.08 9.35 3.37
C MET A 135 -12.86 8.04 3.56
N LYS A 136 -12.95 7.23 2.51
CA LYS A 136 -13.68 5.96 2.50
C LYS A 136 -13.05 4.88 3.38
N ASN A 137 -11.74 4.95 3.61
CA ASN A 137 -11.02 3.93 4.38
C ASN A 137 -10.59 4.40 5.77
N ARG A 138 -10.61 5.71 6.09
CA ARG A 138 -10.13 6.26 7.36
C ARG A 138 -10.74 5.65 8.63
N LYS A 139 -11.99 5.17 8.56
CA LYS A 139 -12.71 4.58 9.71
C LYS A 139 -12.42 3.09 9.91
N ARG A 140 -11.67 2.44 9.01
CA ARG A 140 -11.42 1.00 9.03
C ARG A 140 -10.09 0.71 9.72
N GLN A 141 -10.10 -0.14 10.75
CA GLN A 141 -8.92 -0.50 11.54
C GLN A 141 -8.21 -1.78 11.06
N ASN A 142 -8.31 -2.10 9.77
CA ASN A 142 -7.71 -3.31 9.21
C ASN A 142 -6.38 -2.98 8.51
N TYR A 143 -5.41 -3.90 8.53
CA TYR A 143 -4.11 -3.71 7.89
C TYR A 143 -4.21 -3.34 6.41
N ARG A 144 -5.17 -3.94 5.68
CA ARG A 144 -5.44 -3.61 4.29
C ARG A 144 -5.91 -2.16 4.12
N ALA A 145 -6.74 -1.66 5.03
CA ALA A 145 -7.20 -0.27 4.99
C ALA A 145 -6.06 0.71 5.31
N SER A 146 -5.21 0.39 6.29
CA SER A 146 -4.02 1.18 6.61
C SER A 146 -3.07 1.27 5.42
N TYR A 147 -2.88 0.17 4.68
CA TYR A 147 -2.13 0.17 3.41
C TYR A 147 -2.75 1.10 2.36
N LEU A 148 -4.07 0.99 2.12
CA LEU A 148 -4.77 1.83 1.15
C LEU A 148 -4.66 3.31 1.49
N ILE A 149 -4.83 3.67 2.77
CA ILE A 149 -4.69 5.04 3.29
C ILE A 149 -3.29 5.57 3.05
N LEU A 150 -2.26 4.81 3.44
CA LEU A 150 -0.87 5.22 3.28
C LEU A 150 -0.54 5.49 1.81
N LYS A 151 -0.97 4.61 0.91
CA LYS A 151 -0.69 4.74 -0.53
C LYS A 151 -1.50 5.82 -1.22
N SER A 152 -2.76 6.02 -0.81
CA SER A 152 -3.55 7.15 -1.29
C SER A 152 -2.92 8.46 -0.83
N MET A 153 -2.53 8.59 0.44
CA MET A 153 -1.87 9.80 0.94
C MET A 153 -0.60 10.13 0.16
N VAL A 154 0.34 9.19 0.02
CA VAL A 154 1.59 9.43 -0.72
C VAL A 154 1.33 9.87 -2.16
N SER A 155 0.51 9.13 -2.90
CA SER A 155 0.24 9.48 -4.30
C SER A 155 -0.60 10.75 -4.42
N GLY A 156 -1.50 11.01 -3.48
CA GLY A 156 -2.32 12.21 -3.41
C GLY A 156 -1.50 13.46 -3.11
N SER A 157 -0.55 13.40 -2.18
CA SER A 157 0.39 14.49 -1.91
C SER A 157 1.24 14.82 -3.14
N ILE A 158 1.70 13.79 -3.86
CA ILE A 158 2.44 13.98 -5.11
C ILE A 158 1.54 14.67 -6.15
N LEU A 159 0.33 14.13 -6.38
CA LEU A 159 -0.64 14.71 -7.32
C LEU A 159 -1.06 16.13 -6.96
N LEU A 160 -1.12 16.48 -5.67
CA LEU A 160 -1.40 17.84 -5.23
C LEU A 160 -0.32 18.82 -5.73
N VAL A 161 0.95 18.48 -5.52
CA VAL A 161 2.08 19.30 -5.99
C VAL A 161 2.05 19.45 -7.50
N PHE A 162 1.83 18.36 -8.24
CA PHE A 162 1.76 18.39 -9.70
C PHE A 162 0.55 19.17 -10.23
N THR A 163 -0.60 19.08 -9.55
CA THR A 163 -1.80 19.85 -9.92
C THR A 163 -1.54 21.35 -9.77
N LEU A 164 -0.84 21.78 -8.70
CA LEU A 164 -0.47 23.18 -8.51
C LEU A 164 0.50 23.66 -9.61
N ILE A 165 1.54 22.89 -9.92
CA ILE A 165 2.53 23.24 -10.95
C ILE A 165 1.86 23.34 -12.34
N LEU A 166 1.07 22.34 -12.73
CA LEU A 166 0.36 22.33 -14.00
C LEU A 166 -0.71 23.42 -14.05
N GLY A 167 -1.39 23.71 -12.94
CA GLY A 167 -2.36 24.80 -12.84
C GLY A 167 -1.72 26.17 -13.07
N ILE A 168 -0.55 26.43 -12.49
CA ILE A 168 0.20 27.68 -12.74
C ILE A 168 0.58 27.80 -14.21
N LYS A 169 0.99 26.70 -14.86
CA LYS A 169 1.31 26.70 -16.30
C LYS A 169 0.09 27.03 -17.16
N VAL A 170 -1.05 26.38 -16.91
CA VAL A 170 -2.31 26.64 -17.63
C VAL A 170 -2.77 28.09 -17.43
N TYR A 171 -2.69 28.60 -16.19
CA TYR A 171 -3.05 29.98 -15.87
C TYR A 171 -2.16 31.01 -16.57
N ARG A 172 -0.83 30.83 -16.54
CA ARG A 172 0.12 31.73 -17.22
C ARG A 172 -0.08 31.73 -18.73
N TYR A 173 -0.40 30.58 -19.31
CA TYR A 173 -0.74 30.48 -20.73
C TYR A 173 -1.98 31.32 -21.05
N MET A 174 -3.06 31.19 -20.27
CA MET A 174 -4.30 31.94 -20.49
C MET A 174 -4.13 33.45 -20.41
N ILE A 175 -3.20 33.96 -19.59
CA ILE A 175 -3.01 35.41 -19.37
C ILE A 175 -1.93 36.01 -20.26
N ASN A 176 -0.76 35.36 -20.37
CA ASN A 176 0.42 35.97 -20.99
C ASN A 176 0.79 35.37 -22.35
N GLY A 177 0.05 34.36 -22.84
CA GLY A 177 0.42 33.61 -24.04
C GLY A 177 1.80 32.93 -23.94
N PHE A 178 2.39 32.88 -22.74
CA PHE A 178 3.76 32.47 -22.52
C PHE A 178 3.85 30.96 -22.27
N THR A 179 4.57 30.26 -23.13
CA THR A 179 4.86 28.84 -22.99
C THR A 179 6.13 28.65 -22.17
N MET A 180 6.01 28.10 -20.96
CA MET A 180 7.19 27.59 -20.25
C MET A 180 7.65 26.30 -20.94
N GLY A 181 8.95 26.22 -21.25
CA GLY A 181 9.58 25.10 -21.94
C GLY A 181 9.36 23.72 -21.29
N ASP A 182 9.69 22.70 -22.09
CA ASP A 182 9.37 21.29 -21.94
C ASP A 182 9.68 20.73 -20.55
N LEU A 183 8.62 20.42 -19.82
CA LEU A 183 8.67 19.55 -18.66
C LEU A 183 7.67 18.41 -18.86
N ASP A 184 7.74 17.76 -20.02
CA ASP A 184 6.95 16.57 -20.37
C ASP A 184 7.07 15.46 -19.34
N LEU A 185 8.22 15.38 -18.67
CA LEU A 185 8.45 14.43 -17.59
C LEU A 185 7.47 14.62 -16.42
N LEU A 186 7.14 15.87 -16.05
CA LEU A 186 6.24 16.15 -14.93
C LEU A 186 4.80 15.70 -15.23
N SER A 187 4.36 15.90 -16.47
CA SER A 187 3.09 15.41 -16.99
C SER A 187 3.03 13.88 -16.89
N LEU A 188 4.08 13.18 -17.33
CA LEU A 188 4.15 11.72 -17.22
C LEU A 188 4.14 11.22 -15.77
N VAL A 189 4.78 11.94 -14.85
CA VAL A 189 4.72 11.61 -13.41
C VAL A 189 3.29 11.77 -12.87
N ALA A 190 2.58 12.84 -13.25
CA ALA A 190 1.19 13.03 -12.85
C ALA A 190 0.28 11.91 -13.38
N LEU A 191 0.45 11.50 -14.64
CA LEU A 191 -0.27 10.37 -15.22
C LEU A 191 0.06 9.06 -14.51
N TYR A 192 1.34 8.79 -14.24
CA TYR A 192 1.78 7.60 -13.50
C TYR A 192 1.12 7.49 -12.13
N HIS A 193 1.07 8.59 -11.36
CA HIS A 193 0.42 8.60 -10.06
C HIS A 193 -1.10 8.52 -10.15
N CYS A 194 -1.72 9.10 -11.19
CA CYS A 194 -3.14 8.96 -11.44
C CYS A 194 -3.52 7.50 -11.74
N ILE A 195 -2.79 6.82 -12.61
CA ILE A 195 -2.99 5.39 -12.91
C ILE A 195 -2.78 4.54 -11.65
N ASN A 196 -1.75 4.82 -10.86
CA ASN A 196 -1.54 4.15 -9.58
C ASN A 196 -2.77 4.26 -8.66
N ILE A 197 -3.35 5.45 -8.53
CA ILE A 197 -4.57 5.66 -7.73
C ILE A 197 -5.78 4.93 -8.32
N ILE A 198 -5.93 4.90 -9.64
CA ILE A 198 -7.02 4.17 -10.31
C ILE A 198 -6.91 2.67 -10.01
N VAL A 199 -5.72 2.08 -10.15
CA VAL A 199 -5.48 0.66 -9.84
C VAL A 199 -5.73 0.38 -8.35
N LEU A 200 -5.29 1.28 -7.45
CA LEU A 200 -5.54 1.18 -6.02
C LEU A 200 -7.06 1.22 -5.69
N SER A 201 -7.82 2.07 -6.38
CA SER A 201 -9.28 2.17 -6.24
C SER A 201 -10.00 0.91 -6.71
N ARG A 202 -9.54 0.32 -7.81
CA ARG A 202 -10.04 -0.95 -8.32
C ARG A 202 -9.77 -2.08 -7.33
N GLU A 203 -8.59 -2.12 -6.72
CA GLU A 203 -8.24 -3.10 -5.70
C GLU A 203 -9.16 -2.98 -4.47
N ASN A 204 -9.36 -1.77 -3.94
CA ASN A 204 -10.29 -1.51 -2.84
C ASN A 204 -11.71 -1.98 -3.14
N SER A 205 -12.18 -1.76 -4.37
CA SER A 205 -13.51 -2.19 -4.81
C SER A 205 -13.63 -3.71 -4.90
N ARG A 206 -12.61 -4.41 -5.40
CA ARG A 206 -12.56 -5.88 -5.42
C ARG A 206 -12.58 -6.47 -4.02
N GLN A 207 -11.76 -5.92 -3.11
CA GLN A 207 -11.70 -6.37 -1.72
C GLN A 207 -13.04 -6.25 -0.99
N ARG A 208 -13.82 -5.20 -1.30
CA ARG A 208 -15.17 -5.04 -0.73
C ARG A 208 -16.15 -6.12 -1.21
N ARG A 209 -16.08 -6.53 -2.48
CA ARG A 209 -16.98 -7.58 -3.01
C ARG A 209 -16.73 -8.92 -2.31
N THR A 210 -15.46 -9.26 -2.07
CA THR A 210 -15.07 -10.50 -1.37
C THR A 210 -15.32 -10.51 0.14
N GLN A 211 -15.77 -9.39 0.74
CA GLN A 211 -16.15 -9.34 2.17
C GLN A 211 -17.66 -9.43 2.38
N ILE A 212 -18.46 -9.35 1.31
CA ILE A 212 -19.93 -9.35 1.35
C ILE A 212 -20.49 -10.71 0.86
N ALA A 213 -19.67 -11.52 0.21
CA ALA A 213 -19.95 -12.92 -0.11
C ALA A 213 -19.30 -13.82 0.94
#